data_AF-A0A940NQX3-F1
#
_entry.id   AF-A0A940NQX3-F1
#
_cell.length_a   1.000
_cell.length_b   1.000
_cell.length_c   1.000
_cell.angle_alpha   90.00
_cell.angle_beta   90.00
_cell.angle_gamma   90.00
#
_symmetry.space_group_name_H-M   'P 1'
#
loop_
_entity.id
_entity.type
_entity.pdbx_description
1 polymer ?
#
loop_
_entity_poly.entity_id
_entity_poly.type
_entity_poly.pdbx_seq_one_letter_code
_entity_poly.pdbx_strand_id
1 'polypeptide(L)'
;MSDHSKNWVVVDASVLPEVILKTLTVKRMLANREEKSSSAACRAVGISRSAFYKYRDSVFVYEEQMREHIFTVYLLLHDEAGVLSGVLHELTDANANVLTLNQSIPVDGAATVTVTFRLEDSARMSALVSTLAERKGVVEVRLLSGS
;
A
#
# COMPACT_ATOMS: atom_id res chain seq x y z
N MET A 1 -20.46 33.18 -5.74
CA MET A 1 -19.61 32.08 -6.25
C MET A 1 -20.07 30.82 -5.55
N SER A 2 -20.83 29.97 -6.23
CA SER A 2 -21.45 28.77 -5.66
C SER A 2 -20.40 27.67 -5.49
N ASP A 3 -20.13 27.35 -4.24
CA ASP A 3 -19.35 26.21 -3.79
C ASP A 3 -20.04 24.92 -4.29
N HIS A 4 -19.46 24.27 -5.29
CA HIS A 4 -19.97 22.98 -5.77
C HIS A 4 -19.38 21.91 -4.86
N SER A 5 -20.12 21.56 -3.80
CA SER A 5 -19.78 20.41 -2.97
C SER A 5 -19.71 19.16 -3.86
N LYS A 6 -18.50 18.63 -4.09
CA LYS A 6 -18.29 17.41 -4.85
C LYS A 6 -18.83 16.24 -4.02
N ASN A 7 -19.98 15.73 -4.42
CA ASN A 7 -20.59 14.55 -3.82
C ASN A 7 -20.08 13.31 -4.55
N TRP A 8 -19.53 12.36 -3.80
CA TRP A 8 -19.07 11.08 -4.31
C TRP A 8 -20.15 10.03 -4.11
N VAL A 9 -20.28 9.13 -5.07
CA VAL A 9 -21.23 8.01 -5.02
C VAL A 9 -20.53 6.72 -5.43
N VAL A 10 -20.85 5.62 -4.74
CA VAL A 10 -20.45 4.27 -5.13
C VAL A 10 -21.57 3.68 -5.98
N VAL A 11 -21.20 3.09 -7.11
CA VAL A 11 -22.15 2.58 -8.11
C VAL A 11 -21.67 1.20 -8.55
N ASP A 12 -22.59 0.26 -8.71
CA ASP A 12 -22.28 -1.07 -9.24
C ASP A 12 -21.69 -0.95 -10.65
N ALA A 13 -20.59 -1.67 -10.91
CA ALA A 13 -19.93 -1.62 -12.20
C ALA A 13 -20.83 -2.05 -13.37
N SER A 14 -21.83 -2.91 -13.13
CA SER A 14 -22.75 -3.42 -14.15
C SER A 14 -23.66 -2.34 -14.74
N VAL A 15 -23.93 -1.26 -13.99
CA VAL A 15 -24.78 -0.15 -14.45
C VAL A 15 -23.98 1.01 -15.05
N LEU A 16 -22.65 0.96 -14.94
CA LEU A 16 -21.79 2.01 -15.47
C LEU A 16 -21.72 1.95 -17.00
N PRO A 17 -21.79 3.10 -17.67
CA PRO A 17 -21.44 3.17 -19.09
C PRO A 17 -20.02 2.64 -19.33
N GLU A 18 -19.85 1.87 -20.41
CA GLU A 18 -18.59 1.22 -20.77
C GLU A 18 -17.39 2.20 -20.81
N VAL A 19 -17.65 3.47 -21.17
CA VAL A 19 -16.64 4.53 -21.20
C VAL A 19 -15.93 4.75 -19.85
N ILE A 20 -16.62 4.52 -18.74
CA ILE A 20 -16.06 4.65 -17.39
C ILE A 20 -15.09 3.51 -17.11
N LEU A 21 -15.49 2.27 -17.40
CA LEU A 21 -14.64 1.08 -17.26
C LEU A 21 -13.42 1.13 -18.20
N LYS A 22 -13.62 1.60 -19.44
CA LYS A 22 -12.53 1.85 -20.39
C LYS A 22 -11.56 2.92 -19.90
N THR A 23 -12.07 3.99 -19.28
CA THR A 23 -11.22 5.03 -18.67
C THR A 23 -10.34 4.45 -17.56
N LEU A 24 -10.90 3.60 -16.69
CA LEU A 24 -10.13 2.88 -15.66
C LEU A 24 -9.06 1.98 -16.27
N THR A 25 -9.40 1.25 -17.33
CA THR A 25 -8.47 0.36 -18.04
C THR A 25 -7.30 1.14 -18.64
N VAL A 26 -7.56 2.27 -19.30
CA VAL A 26 -6.50 3.16 -19.82
C VAL A 26 -5.61 3.67 -18.69
N LYS A 27 -6.18 4.10 -17.55
CA LYS A 27 -5.38 4.54 -16.39
C LYS A 27 -4.47 3.43 -15.88
N ARG A 28 -4.97 2.18 -15.80
CA ARG A 28 -4.19 1.01 -15.38
C ARG A 28 -3.03 0.72 -16.34
N MET A 29 -3.28 0.68 -17.65
CA MET A 29 -2.23 0.44 -18.65
C MET A 29 -1.12 1.50 -18.57
N LEU A 30 -1.48 2.76 -18.31
CA LEU A 30 -0.50 3.84 -18.15
C LEU A 30 0.30 3.72 -16.85
N ALA A 31 -0.34 3.35 -15.73
CA ALA A 31 0.34 3.11 -14.46
C ALA A 31 1.34 1.96 -14.55
N ASN A 32 0.97 0.88 -15.25
CA ASN A 32 1.79 -0.31 -15.48
C ASN A 32 2.84 -0.13 -16.58
N ARG A 33 2.88 1.03 -17.26
CA ARG A 33 3.74 1.30 -18.43
C ARG A 33 3.56 0.28 -19.57
N GLU A 34 2.38 -0.29 -19.71
CA GLU A 34 2.02 -1.22 -20.79
C GLU A 34 2.00 -0.51 -22.16
N GLU A 35 1.76 0.80 -22.15
CA GLU A 35 1.68 1.62 -23.35
C GLU A 35 2.53 2.88 -23.26
N LYS A 36 3.08 3.30 -24.41
CA LYS A 36 4.03 4.42 -24.48
C LYS A 36 3.40 5.80 -24.26
N SER A 37 2.07 5.92 -24.39
CA SER A 37 1.35 7.18 -24.22
C SER A 37 -0.14 6.96 -23.97
N SER A 38 -0.81 7.97 -23.41
CA SER A 38 -2.27 7.98 -23.26
C SER A 38 -3.00 7.76 -24.58
N SER A 39 -2.46 8.29 -25.69
CA SER A 39 -3.04 8.14 -27.02
C SER A 39 -2.96 6.69 -27.51
N ALA A 40 -1.86 5.99 -27.22
CA ALA A 40 -1.72 4.58 -27.58
C ALA A 40 -2.64 3.69 -26.74
N ALA A 41 -2.67 3.90 -25.43
CA ALA A 41 -3.59 3.20 -24.52
C ALA A 41 -5.07 3.41 -24.87
N CYS A 42 -5.48 4.65 -25.21
CA CYS A 42 -6.85 4.92 -25.66
C CYS A 42 -7.22 4.12 -26.91
N ARG A 43 -6.29 3.99 -27.88
CA ARG A 43 -6.51 3.17 -29.09
C ARG A 43 -6.60 1.69 -28.77
N ALA A 44 -5.72 1.18 -27.90
CA ALA A 44 -5.71 -0.23 -27.49
C ALA A 44 -7.03 -0.63 -26.79
N VAL A 45 -7.58 0.25 -25.96
CA VAL A 45 -8.83 0.02 -25.22
C VAL A 45 -10.10 0.34 -26.03
N GLY A 46 -9.97 1.05 -27.16
CA GLY A 46 -11.11 1.46 -27.98
C GLY A 46 -11.96 2.57 -27.33
N ILE A 47 -11.31 3.56 -26.71
CA ILE A 47 -11.94 4.78 -26.18
C ILE A 47 -11.37 6.00 -26.91
N SER A 48 -12.22 6.99 -27.21
CA SER A 48 -11.73 8.24 -27.79
C SER A 48 -10.91 9.03 -26.76
N ARG A 49 -9.90 9.78 -27.24
CA ARG A 49 -9.09 10.63 -26.35
C ARG A 49 -9.95 11.66 -25.61
N SER A 50 -10.92 12.27 -26.29
CA SER A 50 -11.83 13.24 -25.69
C SER A 50 -12.69 12.63 -24.59
N ALA A 51 -13.20 11.40 -24.79
CA ALA A 51 -13.92 10.67 -23.75
C ALA A 51 -13.01 10.34 -22.56
N PHE A 52 -11.80 9.83 -22.81
CA PHE A 52 -10.82 9.58 -21.75
C PHE A 52 -10.54 10.84 -20.92
N TYR A 53 -10.19 11.96 -21.55
CA TYR A 53 -9.88 13.21 -20.84
C TYR A 53 -11.11 13.82 -20.13
N LYS A 54 -12.34 13.54 -20.59
CA LYS A 54 -13.57 13.96 -19.90
C LYS A 54 -13.75 13.26 -18.55
N TYR A 55 -13.37 11.98 -18.44
CA TYR A 55 -13.60 11.17 -17.25
C TYR A 55 -12.34 10.92 -16.39
N ARG A 56 -11.13 11.12 -16.95
CA ARG A 56 -9.84 10.78 -16.33
C ARG A 56 -9.69 11.26 -14.89
N ASP A 57 -10.11 12.49 -14.63
CA ASP A 57 -9.92 13.19 -13.35
C ASP A 57 -11.14 13.08 -12.42
N SER A 58 -12.14 12.26 -12.79
CA SER A 58 -13.38 12.05 -12.03
C SER A 58 -13.70 10.57 -11.80
N VAL A 59 -13.00 9.66 -12.47
CA VAL A 59 -13.17 8.21 -12.35
C VAL A 59 -11.93 7.61 -11.72
N PHE A 60 -12.12 6.93 -10.60
CA PHE A 60 -11.06 6.33 -9.81
C PHE A 60 -11.49 4.93 -9.40
N VAL A 61 -10.52 4.02 -9.27
CA VAL A 61 -10.77 2.76 -8.58
C VAL A 61 -10.96 3.13 -7.11
N TYR A 62 -12.08 2.70 -6.53
CA TYR A 62 -12.26 2.80 -5.09
C TYR A 62 -11.43 1.69 -4.43
N GLU A 63 -10.19 2.02 -4.08
CA GLU A 63 -9.26 1.13 -3.39
C GLU A 63 -9.45 1.23 -1.88
N GLU A 64 -10.65 0.94 -1.38
CA GLU A 64 -10.90 0.87 0.08
C GLU A 64 -10.03 -0.24 0.72
N GLN A 65 -9.77 -1.32 -0.02
CA GLN A 65 -9.21 -2.56 0.53
C GLN A 65 -7.68 -2.74 0.38
N MET A 66 -6.95 -1.85 -0.29
CA MET A 66 -5.49 -2.02 -0.51
C MET A 66 -4.61 -1.29 0.52
N ARG A 67 -5.16 -0.29 1.21
CA ARG A 67 -4.46 0.51 2.24
C ARG A 67 -4.90 0.20 3.67
N GLU A 68 -6.17 -0.13 3.87
CA GLU A 68 -6.61 -0.80 5.09
C GLU A 68 -5.64 -1.96 5.32
N HIS A 69 -5.03 -2.05 6.50
CA HIS A 69 -4.06 -3.09 6.87
C HIS A 69 -2.58 -2.87 6.53
N ILE A 70 -2.15 -1.74 5.97
CA ILE A 70 -0.71 -1.46 5.85
C ILE A 70 -0.19 -0.74 7.10
N PHE A 71 0.81 -1.33 7.73
CA PHE A 71 1.46 -0.82 8.93
C PHE A 71 2.95 -0.61 8.68
N THR A 72 3.51 0.40 9.32
CA THR A 72 4.96 0.63 9.35
C THR A 72 5.42 0.63 10.81
N VAL A 73 6.35 -0.27 11.12
CA VAL A 73 7.02 -0.34 12.41
C VAL A 73 8.47 0.10 12.29
N TYR A 74 8.93 0.82 13.29
CA TYR A 74 10.32 1.09 13.56
C TYR A 74 10.80 0.10 14.62
N LEU A 75 11.99 -0.45 14.43
CA LEU A 75 12.69 -1.27 15.41
C LEU A 75 14.12 -0.76 15.60
N LEU A 76 14.61 -0.81 16.82
CA LEU A 76 16.03 -0.74 17.12
C LEU A 76 16.49 -2.16 17.50
N LEU A 77 17.41 -2.72 16.72
CA LEU A 77 17.86 -4.10 16.85
C LEU A 77 19.34 -4.16 17.19
N HIS A 78 19.74 -5.06 18.08
CA HIS A 78 21.14 -5.41 18.25
C HIS A 78 21.70 -6.04 16.97
N ASP A 79 22.94 -5.68 16.64
CA ASP A 79 23.69 -6.25 15.50
C ASP A 79 24.26 -7.63 15.87
N GLU A 80 23.35 -8.59 16.05
CA GLU A 80 23.66 -9.97 16.35
C GLU A 80 23.03 -10.91 15.31
N ALA A 81 23.74 -12.00 15.01
CA ALA A 81 23.25 -13.00 14.07
C ALA A 81 21.89 -13.55 14.49
N GLY A 82 20.91 -13.45 13.60
CA GLY A 82 19.57 -14.01 13.79
C GLY A 82 18.53 -13.06 14.40
N VAL A 83 18.91 -11.86 14.83
CA VAL A 83 17.96 -10.90 15.42
C VAL A 83 16.93 -10.42 14.38
N LEU A 84 17.39 -9.91 13.24
CA LEU A 84 16.49 -9.45 12.17
C LEU A 84 15.67 -10.60 11.57
N SER A 85 16.29 -11.75 11.31
CA SER A 85 15.54 -12.90 10.79
C SER A 85 14.47 -13.36 11.77
N GLY A 86 14.73 -13.22 13.07
CA GLY A 86 13.75 -13.48 14.09
C GLY A 86 12.55 -12.53 14.03
N VAL A 87 12.78 -11.23 13.89
CA VAL A 87 11.71 -10.24 13.67
C VAL A 87 10.87 -10.59 12.45
N LEU A 88 11.51 -10.97 11.34
CA LEU A 88 10.82 -11.39 10.12
C LEU A 88 9.99 -12.67 10.31
N HIS A 89 10.45 -13.57 11.18
CA HIS A 89 9.70 -14.78 11.53
C HIS A 89 8.42 -14.45 12.30
N GLU A 90 8.47 -13.55 13.30
CA GLU A 90 7.25 -13.11 14.02
C GLU A 90 6.23 -12.47 13.08
N LEU A 91 6.70 -11.63 12.15
CA LEU A 91 5.84 -11.03 11.14
C LEU A 91 5.19 -12.10 10.28
N THR A 92 5.95 -13.12 9.86
CA THR A 92 5.43 -14.23 9.06
C THR A 92 4.41 -15.07 9.84
N ASP A 93 4.66 -15.35 11.12
CA ASP A 93 3.77 -16.10 12.00
C ASP A 93 2.46 -15.36 12.29
N ALA A 94 2.50 -14.03 12.26
CA ALA A 94 1.31 -13.17 12.32
C ALA A 94 0.56 -13.08 10.98
N ASN A 95 0.97 -13.83 9.96
CA ASN A 95 0.51 -13.72 8.57
C ASN A 95 0.68 -12.29 8.00
N ALA A 96 1.69 -11.55 8.47
CA ALA A 96 2.02 -10.24 7.93
C ALA A 96 2.84 -10.38 6.64
N ASN A 97 2.35 -9.79 5.55
CA ASN A 97 3.07 -9.75 4.29
C ASN A 97 4.01 -8.53 4.26
N VAL A 98 5.32 -8.77 4.37
CA VAL A 98 6.33 -7.70 4.34
C VAL A 98 6.40 -7.08 2.94
N LEU A 99 6.18 -5.77 2.86
CA LEU A 99 6.21 -5.00 1.61
C LEU A 99 7.57 -4.33 1.40
N THR A 100 8.12 -3.75 2.46
CA THR A 100 9.46 -3.13 2.44
C THR A 100 10.17 -3.38 3.76
N LEU A 101 11.50 -3.49 3.67
CA LEU A 101 12.39 -3.54 4.82
C LEU A 101 13.58 -2.63 4.51
N ASN A 102 13.87 -1.71 5.42
CA ASN A 102 15.03 -0.85 5.33
C ASN A 102 15.79 -0.88 6.66
N GLN A 103 17.02 -1.38 6.62
CA GLN A 103 17.93 -1.42 7.76
C GLN A 103 19.07 -0.41 7.54
N SER A 104 19.40 0.37 8.58
CA SER A 104 20.58 1.22 8.57
C SER A 104 21.85 0.42 8.81
N ILE A 105 23.00 0.98 8.43
CA ILE A 105 24.29 0.44 8.90
C ILE A 105 24.28 0.46 10.45
N PRO A 106 24.70 -0.63 11.12
CA PRO A 106 24.80 -0.66 12.57
C PRO A 106 25.72 0.45 13.11
N VAL A 107 25.29 1.11 14.18
CA VAL A 107 26.07 2.10 14.94
C VAL A 107 26.00 1.68 16.41
N ASP A 108 27.15 1.64 17.09
CA ASP A 108 27.27 1.23 18.50
C ASP A 108 26.61 -0.13 18.82
N GLY A 109 26.71 -1.08 17.88
CA GLY A 109 26.18 -2.44 18.06
C GLY A 109 24.67 -2.56 17.89
N ALA A 110 24.00 -1.55 17.33
CA ALA A 110 22.59 -1.62 16.98
C ALA A 110 22.28 -0.99 15.62
N ALA A 111 21.27 -1.51 14.92
CA ALA A 111 20.77 -0.98 13.67
C ALA A 111 19.30 -0.59 13.80
N THR A 112 18.94 0.52 13.16
CA THR A 112 17.54 0.88 12.99
C THR A 112 16.96 0.10 11.82
N VAL A 113 15.75 -0.42 12.00
CA VAL A 113 15.03 -1.16 10.96
C VAL A 113 13.62 -0.60 10.86
N THR A 114 13.23 -0.22 9.65
CA THR A 114 11.85 0.13 9.34
C THR A 114 11.26 -0.98 8.48
N VAL A 115 10.13 -1.55 8.91
CA VAL A 115 9.41 -2.57 8.16
C VAL A 115 8.01 -2.06 7.86
N THR A 116 7.65 -2.03 6.58
CA THR A 116 6.26 -1.82 6.16
C THR A 116 5.69 -3.16 5.74
N PHE A 117 4.54 -3.52 6.27
CA PHE A 117 3.88 -4.81 6.02
C PHE A 117 2.37 -4.65 5.94
N ARG A 118 1.71 -5.64 5.34
CA ARG A 118 0.25 -5.77 5.34
C ARG A 118 -0.19 -6.83 6.34
N LEU A 119 -1.18 -6.52 7.18
CA LEU A 119 -1.73 -7.42 8.20
C LEU A 119 -3.26 -7.44 8.16
N GLU A 120 -3.85 -8.50 7.60
CA GLU A 120 -5.30 -8.64 7.34
C GLU A 120 -6.19 -8.36 8.57
N ASP A 121 -5.71 -8.67 9.78
CA ASP A 121 -6.43 -8.42 11.03
C ASP A 121 -5.71 -7.35 11.85
N SER A 122 -6.16 -6.10 11.73
CA SER A 122 -5.59 -4.95 12.45
C SER A 122 -5.72 -5.07 13.98
N ALA A 123 -6.66 -5.87 14.50
CA ALA A 123 -6.81 -6.09 15.93
C ALA A 123 -5.60 -6.85 16.52
N ARG A 124 -4.88 -7.62 15.69
CA ARG A 124 -3.64 -8.33 16.08
C ARG A 124 -2.43 -7.42 16.18
N MET A 125 -2.51 -6.19 15.68
CA MET A 125 -1.36 -5.27 15.64
C MET A 125 -0.77 -5.03 17.03
N SER A 126 -1.61 -4.82 18.06
CA SER A 126 -1.13 -4.61 19.42
C SER A 126 -0.37 -5.83 19.96
N ALA A 127 -0.89 -7.04 19.70
CA ALA A 127 -0.24 -8.27 20.12
C ALA A 127 1.10 -8.48 19.40
N LEU A 128 1.13 -8.22 18.08
CA LEU A 128 2.35 -8.30 17.27
C LEU A 128 3.44 -7.33 17.76
N VAL A 129 3.10 -6.08 18.09
CA VAL A 129 4.07 -5.12 18.66
C VAL A 129 4.63 -5.62 19.98
N SER A 130 3.78 -6.16 20.86
CA SER A 130 4.22 -6.75 22.14
C SER A 130 5.17 -7.93 21.91
N THR A 131 4.82 -8.89 21.04
CA THR A 131 5.68 -10.03 20.73
C THR A 131 7.03 -9.61 20.16
N LEU A 132 7.04 -8.61 19.25
CA LEU A 132 8.27 -8.06 18.70
C LEU A 132 9.12 -7.40 19.80
N ALA A 133 8.51 -6.64 20.71
CA ALA A 133 9.22 -5.97 21.80
C ALA A 133 9.82 -6.93 22.83
N GLU A 134 9.22 -8.10 23.03
CA GLU A 134 9.72 -9.13 23.95
C GLU A 134 10.83 -10.00 23.35
N ARG A 135 11.05 -9.91 22.02
CA ARG A 135 12.02 -10.75 21.33
C ARG A 135 13.45 -10.36 21.69
N LYS A 136 14.26 -11.35 22.06
CA LYS A 136 15.69 -11.16 22.34
C LYS A 136 16.39 -10.47 21.17
N GLY A 137 17.15 -9.41 21.47
CA GLY A 137 17.86 -8.62 20.47
C GLY A 137 17.09 -7.39 19.98
N VAL A 138 15.79 -7.29 20.30
CA VAL A 138 14.99 -6.09 20.02
C VAL A 138 15.12 -5.13 21.20
N VAL A 139 15.66 -3.94 20.95
CA VAL A 139 15.83 -2.88 21.96
C VAL A 139 14.59 -2.02 22.05
N GLU A 140 13.96 -1.77 20.90
CA GLU A 140 12.80 -0.89 20.81
C GLU A 140 11.91 -1.30 19.64
N VAL A 141 10.60 -1.15 19.81
CA VAL A 141 9.61 -1.23 18.74
C VAL A 141 8.66 -0.04 18.86
N ARG A 142 8.39 0.65 17.74
CA ARG A 142 7.39 1.72 17.66
C ARG A 142 6.55 1.57 16.40
N LEU A 143 5.24 1.65 16.53
CA LEU A 143 4.35 1.80 15.37
C LEU A 143 4.44 3.25 14.86
N LEU A 144 4.89 3.44 13.63
CA LEU A 144 5.04 4.76 13.01
C LEU A 144 3.77 5.20 12.28
N SER A 145 3.10 4.27 11.61
CA SER A 145 1.85 4.53 10.88
C SER A 145 1.03 3.25 10.80
N GLY A 146 -0.29 3.37 11.01
CA GLY A 146 -1.28 2.33 10.73
C GLY A 146 -2.48 2.95 10.04
N SER A 147 -3.05 2.23 9.08
CA SER A 147 -4.26 2.64 8.36
C SER A 147 -5.45 1.83 8.84
#